data_AF-A0A856MK58-F1
#
_entry.id   AF-A0A856MK58-F1
#
_cell.length_a   1.000
_cell.length_b   1.000
_cell.length_c   1.000
_cell.angle_alpha   90.00
_cell.angle_beta   90.00
_cell.angle_gamma   90.00
#
_symmetry.space_group_name_H-M   'P 1'
#
loop_
_entity.id
_entity.type
_entity.pdbx_description
1 polymer ?
#
loop_
_entity_poly.entity_id
_entity_poly.type
_entity_poly.pdbx_seq_one_letter_code
_entity_poly.pdbx_strand_id
1 'polypeptide(L)'
;MEKRREIVLKSIHFLLNSTTLIVIALAVTLVVVLGGTFEVTSAAQPNAELEIQKLTVCHALGIDAIGGGNLQEGKNILRDCSTQDAEFTNNLAGGVTKKQTGTDALADYIYSVYQANGYQATQHLIGSINVSVRNTNEATMSSYVHGTHKRSETSIDVANGTYEDEVVKVSGHWKIRRRTFNQINFLNLRSPTDSTRVNLE
;
A
#
# COMPACT_ATOMS: atom_id res chain seq x y z
N MET A 1 13.60 -27.52 -62.51
CA MET A 1 13.91 -26.20 -61.90
C MET A 1 13.71 -26.17 -60.38
N GLU A 2 12.99 -27.11 -59.76
CA GLU A 2 12.84 -27.20 -58.28
C GLU A 2 14.16 -27.29 -57.49
N LYS A 3 15.08 -28.16 -57.92
CA LYS A 3 16.25 -28.56 -57.10
C LYS A 3 17.28 -27.43 -56.88
N ARG A 4 17.28 -26.40 -57.72
CA ARG A 4 18.17 -25.22 -57.56
C ARG A 4 17.60 -24.18 -56.58
N ARG A 5 16.28 -24.15 -56.37
CA ARG A 5 15.62 -23.18 -55.48
C ARG A 5 15.78 -23.55 -54.01
N GLU A 6 15.85 -24.86 -53.72
CA GLU A 6 15.99 -25.40 -52.37
C GLU A 6 17.41 -25.20 -51.78
N ILE A 7 18.44 -25.22 -52.63
CA ILE A 7 19.83 -25.00 -52.21
C ILE A 7 20.06 -23.52 -51.87
N VAL A 8 19.50 -22.60 -52.65
CA VAL A 8 19.63 -21.15 -52.41
C VAL A 8 18.93 -20.74 -51.11
N LEU A 9 17.79 -21.34 -50.76
CA LEU A 9 17.08 -21.03 -49.51
C LEU A 9 17.84 -21.50 -48.25
N LYS A 10 18.50 -22.67 -48.30
CA LYS A 10 19.28 -23.20 -47.17
C LYS A 10 20.54 -22.37 -46.88
N SER A 11 21.17 -21.81 -47.92
CA SER A 11 22.35 -20.94 -47.76
C SER A 11 22.03 -19.58 -47.14
N ILE A 12 20.84 -19.03 -47.40
CA ILE A 12 20.40 -17.74 -46.83
C ILE A 12 20.07 -17.88 -45.34
N HIS A 13 19.45 -19.00 -44.93
CA HIS A 13 19.20 -19.28 -43.50
C HIS A 13 20.48 -19.50 -42.67
N PHE A 14 21.53 -20.07 -43.27
CA PHE A 14 22.81 -20.29 -42.59
C PHE A 14 23.58 -18.98 -42.37
N LEU A 15 23.54 -18.05 -43.34
CA LEU A 15 24.20 -16.74 -43.26
C LEU A 15 23.50 -15.76 -42.31
N LEU A 16 22.17 -15.85 -42.15
CA LEU A 16 21.45 -15.04 -41.15
C LEU A 16 21.69 -15.50 -39.71
N ASN A 17 21.97 -16.80 -39.46
CA ASN A 17 22.23 -17.30 -38.11
C ASN A 17 23.67 -17.07 -37.63
N SER A 18 24.66 -16.96 -38.53
CA SER A 18 26.07 -16.78 -38.14
C SER A 18 26.43 -15.32 -37.82
N THR A 19 25.65 -14.36 -38.31
CA THR A 19 25.91 -12.92 -38.10
C THR A 19 25.37 -12.42 -36.75
N THR A 20 24.31 -13.03 -36.21
CA THR A 20 23.73 -12.65 -34.90
C THR A 20 24.62 -13.06 -33.72
N LEU A 21 25.37 -14.16 -33.85
CA LEU A 21 26.27 -14.66 -32.79
C LEU A 21 27.57 -13.85 -32.66
N ILE A 22 28.07 -13.26 -33.75
CA ILE A 22 29.34 -12.51 -33.75
C ILE A 22 29.16 -11.11 -33.11
N VAL A 23 28.00 -10.49 -33.27
CA VAL A 23 27.70 -9.17 -32.68
C VAL A 23 27.58 -9.24 -31.15
N ILE A 24 27.03 -10.34 -30.61
CA ILE A 24 26.91 -10.54 -29.16
C ILE A 24 28.29 -10.81 -28.52
N ALA A 25 29.15 -11.58 -29.19
CA ALA A 25 30.48 -11.89 -28.66
C ALA A 25 31.40 -10.64 -28.58
N LEU A 26 31.32 -9.72 -29.56
CA LEU A 26 32.13 -8.51 -29.59
C LEU A 26 31.71 -7.48 -28.51
N ALA A 27 30.41 -7.39 -28.19
CA ALA A 27 29.93 -6.49 -27.14
C ALA A 27 30.39 -6.91 -25.73
N VAL A 28 30.52 -8.22 -25.49
CA VAL A 28 30.95 -8.74 -24.17
C VAL A 28 32.44 -8.51 -23.92
N THR A 29 33.29 -8.57 -24.95
CA THR A 29 34.74 -8.33 -24.79
C THR A 29 35.11 -6.86 -24.59
N LEU A 30 34.34 -5.89 -25.11
CA LEU A 30 34.69 -4.47 -24.97
C LEU A 30 34.43 -3.93 -23.55
N VAL A 31 33.44 -4.48 -22.84
CA VAL A 31 33.06 -4.05 -21.49
C VAL A 31 34.06 -4.52 -20.43
N VAL A 32 34.71 -5.68 -20.63
CA VAL A 32 35.67 -6.24 -19.66
C VAL A 32 37.02 -5.51 -19.68
N VAL A 33 37.41 -4.91 -20.81
CA VAL A 33 38.73 -4.26 -20.96
C VAL A 33 38.77 -2.83 -20.37
N LEU A 34 37.62 -2.17 -20.17
CA LEU A 34 37.56 -0.76 -19.77
C LEU A 34 37.38 -0.51 -18.27
N GLY A 35 37.38 -1.55 -17.43
CA GLY A 35 37.37 -1.37 -15.96
C GLY A 35 36.19 -0.54 -15.42
N GLY A 36 35.12 -0.42 -16.20
CA GLY A 36 33.94 0.35 -15.81
C GLY A 36 33.24 -0.34 -14.65
N THR A 37 33.37 0.22 -13.46
CA THR A 37 32.47 -0.06 -12.36
C THR A 37 31.08 0.38 -12.80
N PHE A 38 30.20 -0.57 -13.12
CA PHE A 38 28.78 -0.29 -13.17
C PHE A 38 28.33 0.02 -11.76
N GLU A 39 28.27 1.30 -11.41
CA GLU A 39 27.36 1.74 -10.36
C GLU A 39 25.97 1.43 -10.88
N VAL A 40 25.44 0.26 -10.47
CA VAL A 40 24.02 -0.05 -10.62
C VAL A 40 23.31 0.96 -9.74
N THR A 41 23.00 2.13 -10.30
CA THR A 41 22.11 3.08 -9.68
C THR A 41 20.83 2.30 -9.41
N SER A 42 20.52 2.06 -8.13
CA SER A 42 19.29 1.40 -7.72
C SER A 42 18.15 2.28 -8.19
N ALA A 43 17.63 2.02 -9.38
CA ALA A 43 16.42 2.63 -9.86
C ALA A 43 15.35 2.36 -8.81
N ALA A 44 14.89 3.42 -8.13
CA ALA A 44 13.66 3.36 -7.37
C ALA A 44 12.63 2.71 -8.28
N GLN A 45 12.24 1.49 -7.95
CA GLN A 45 11.43 0.68 -8.85
C GLN A 45 10.06 1.38 -8.92
N PRO A 46 9.61 1.91 -10.07
CA PRO A 46 8.37 2.68 -10.14
C PRO A 46 7.15 1.89 -9.67
N ASN A 47 7.23 0.55 -9.66
CA ASN A 47 6.20 -0.32 -9.11
C ASN A 47 6.16 -0.32 -7.58
N ALA A 48 7.30 -0.19 -6.89
CA ALA A 48 7.39 -0.33 -5.45
C ALA A 48 6.64 0.81 -4.76
N GLU A 49 6.81 2.05 -5.22
CA GLU A 49 6.11 3.20 -4.65
C GLU A 49 4.59 3.05 -4.77
N LEU A 50 4.07 2.71 -5.95
CA LEU A 50 2.65 2.51 -6.15
C LEU A 50 2.12 1.31 -5.32
N GLU A 51 2.86 0.21 -5.26
CA GLU A 51 2.51 -0.96 -4.44
C GLU A 51 2.45 -0.59 -2.95
N ILE A 52 3.40 0.20 -2.46
CA ILE A 52 3.44 0.69 -1.07
C ILE A 52 2.28 1.66 -0.80
N GLN A 53 2.02 2.61 -1.70
CA GLN A 53 0.90 3.54 -1.57
C GLN A 53 -0.44 2.80 -1.47
N LYS A 54 -0.64 1.70 -2.20
CA LYS A 54 -1.85 0.88 -2.11
C LYS A 54 -2.08 0.27 -0.72
N LEU A 55 -1.03 0.08 0.09
CA LEU A 55 -1.16 -0.48 1.43
C LEU A 55 -1.98 0.43 2.36
N THR A 56 -1.86 1.75 2.21
CA THR A 56 -2.63 2.67 3.06
C THR A 56 -4.12 2.65 2.72
N VAL A 57 -4.44 2.53 1.43
CA VAL A 57 -5.82 2.36 0.95
C VAL A 57 -6.38 1.02 1.41
N CYS A 58 -5.61 -0.07 1.28
CA CYS A 58 -6.01 -1.38 1.80
C CYS A 58 -6.33 -1.33 3.30
N HIS A 59 -5.48 -0.70 4.10
CA HIS A 59 -5.73 -0.57 5.53
C HIS A 59 -7.01 0.22 5.82
N ALA A 60 -7.24 1.34 5.12
CA ALA A 60 -8.47 2.14 5.23
C ALA A 60 -9.72 1.33 4.89
N LEU A 61 -9.69 0.55 3.81
CA LEU A 61 -10.79 -0.33 3.42
C LEU A 61 -11.05 -1.43 4.47
N GLY A 62 -9.99 -1.98 5.07
CA GLY A 62 -10.11 -2.98 6.13
C GLY A 62 -10.82 -2.43 7.37
N ILE A 63 -10.43 -1.23 7.83
CA ILE A 63 -11.08 -0.60 8.98
C ILE A 63 -12.49 -0.10 8.65
N ASP A 64 -12.76 0.32 7.41
CA ASP A 64 -14.11 0.70 6.96
C ASP A 64 -15.06 -0.50 6.84
N ALA A 65 -14.57 -1.66 6.40
CA ALA A 65 -15.34 -2.90 6.44
C ALA A 65 -15.77 -3.24 7.89
N ILE A 66 -14.85 -3.06 8.85
CA ILE A 66 -15.15 -3.24 10.29
C ILE A 66 -16.17 -2.21 10.77
N GLY A 67 -16.03 -0.95 10.35
CA GLY A 67 -16.96 0.15 10.65
C GLY A 67 -18.37 -0.08 10.12
N GLY A 68 -18.51 -0.79 9.01
CA GLY A 68 -19.79 -1.28 8.48
C GLY A 68 -20.32 -2.54 9.16
N GLY A 69 -19.66 -3.03 10.22
CA GLY A 69 -20.04 -4.23 10.97
C GLY A 69 -19.50 -5.55 10.40
N ASN A 70 -18.69 -5.53 9.35
CA ASN A 70 -18.14 -6.73 8.71
C ASN A 70 -16.73 -7.06 9.21
N LEU A 71 -16.66 -7.58 10.44
CA LEU A 71 -15.38 -7.91 11.11
C LEU A 71 -14.52 -8.90 10.31
N GLN A 72 -15.11 -9.95 9.76
CA GLN A 72 -14.35 -10.99 9.08
C GLN A 72 -13.73 -10.48 7.77
N GLU A 73 -14.47 -9.66 7.01
CA GLU A 73 -13.93 -9.01 5.82
C GLU A 73 -12.79 -8.07 6.18
N GLY A 74 -12.96 -7.26 7.23
CA GLY A 74 -11.89 -6.41 7.75
C GLY A 74 -10.62 -7.18 8.10
N LYS A 75 -10.74 -8.33 8.77
CA LYS A 75 -9.60 -9.22 9.06
C LYS A 75 -8.90 -9.71 7.79
N ASN A 76 -9.68 -10.11 6.78
CA ASN A 76 -9.12 -10.58 5.51
C ASN A 76 -8.33 -9.46 4.82
N ILE A 77 -8.92 -8.27 4.69
CA ILE A 77 -8.26 -7.12 4.07
C ILE A 77 -6.99 -6.73 4.83
N LEU A 78 -7.02 -6.66 6.17
CA LEU A 78 -5.84 -6.26 6.96
C LEU A 78 -4.67 -7.25 6.80
N ARG A 79 -4.95 -8.56 6.70
CA ARG A 79 -3.92 -9.59 6.41
C ARG A 79 -3.31 -9.41 5.01
N ASP A 80 -4.04 -8.83 4.07
CA ASP A 80 -3.57 -8.59 2.70
C ASP A 80 -2.58 -7.41 2.60
N CYS A 81 -2.63 -6.41 3.48
CA CYS A 81 -1.69 -5.29 3.47
C CYS A 81 -0.69 -5.24 4.61
N SER A 82 -0.80 -6.08 5.64
CA SER A 82 0.12 -6.11 6.77
C SER A 82 0.75 -7.48 6.97
N THR A 83 1.92 -7.52 7.60
CA THR A 83 2.47 -8.80 8.09
C THR A 83 1.58 -9.33 9.21
N GLN A 84 1.53 -10.65 9.38
CA GLN A 84 0.65 -11.27 10.38
C GLN A 84 0.99 -10.85 11.81
N ASP A 85 2.25 -10.49 12.06
CA ASP A 85 2.82 -10.02 13.31
C ASP A 85 2.95 -8.49 13.38
N ALA A 86 2.33 -7.74 12.46
CA ALA A 86 2.52 -6.31 12.36
C ALA A 86 2.19 -5.56 13.67
N GLU A 87 3.01 -4.57 14.00
CA GLU A 87 2.84 -3.76 15.21
C GLU A 87 2.06 -2.49 14.90
N PHE A 88 0.99 -2.24 15.65
CA PHE A 88 0.16 -1.06 15.51
C PHE A 88 0.19 -0.25 16.79
N THR A 89 0.56 1.03 16.68
CA THR A 89 0.54 2.00 17.78
C THR A 89 -0.43 3.12 17.46
N ASN A 90 -1.36 3.41 18.36
CA ASN A 90 -2.26 4.55 18.26
C ASN A 90 -1.92 5.54 19.39
N ASN A 91 -1.33 6.67 19.01
CA ASN A 91 -1.08 7.80 19.89
C ASN A 91 -2.27 8.76 19.78
N LEU A 92 -3.16 8.71 20.76
CA LEU A 92 -4.40 9.46 20.78
C LEU A 92 -4.19 10.86 21.35
N ALA A 93 -5.02 11.80 20.92
CA ALA A 93 -5.07 13.12 21.51
C ALA A 93 -5.36 13.01 23.02
N GLY A 94 -4.56 13.69 23.86
CA GLY A 94 -4.61 13.55 25.32
C GLY A 94 -3.57 12.60 25.92
N GLY A 95 -2.61 12.11 25.12
CA GLY A 95 -1.43 11.39 25.61
C GLY A 95 -1.64 9.90 25.90
N VAL A 96 -2.76 9.34 25.45
CA VAL A 96 -3.06 7.91 25.58
C VAL A 96 -2.43 7.15 24.42
N THR A 97 -1.66 6.10 24.73
CA THR A 97 -1.11 5.19 23.72
C THR A 97 -1.79 3.82 23.83
N LYS A 98 -2.22 3.28 22.69
CA LYS A 98 -2.75 1.92 22.55
C LYS A 98 -1.89 1.13 21.58
N LYS A 99 -1.62 -0.14 21.89
CA LYS A 99 -0.79 -1.01 21.07
C LYS A 99 -1.48 -2.32 20.79
N GLN A 100 -1.36 -2.80 19.56
CA GLN A 100 -1.84 -4.09 19.11
C GLN A 100 -0.73 -4.75 18.29
N THR A 101 -0.59 -6.07 18.43
CA THR A 101 0.33 -6.87 17.63
C THR A 101 -0.49 -7.90 16.86
N GLY A 102 -0.33 -7.89 15.55
CA GLY A 102 -1.04 -8.73 14.60
C GLY A 102 -2.37 -8.16 14.12
N THR A 103 -2.73 -8.51 12.89
CA THR A 103 -3.88 -7.96 12.17
C THR A 103 -5.22 -8.35 12.78
N ASP A 104 -5.34 -9.57 13.29
CA ASP A 104 -6.56 -10.04 13.95
C ASP A 104 -6.82 -9.30 15.26
N ALA A 105 -5.78 -9.13 16.09
CA ALA A 105 -5.88 -8.38 17.33
C ALA A 105 -6.22 -6.90 17.10
N LEU A 106 -5.66 -6.31 16.03
CA LEU A 106 -6.05 -4.97 15.59
C LEU A 106 -7.54 -4.93 15.21
N ALA A 107 -8.00 -5.85 14.36
CA ALA A 107 -9.38 -5.87 13.89
C ALA A 107 -10.38 -6.04 15.04
N ASP A 108 -10.11 -6.94 15.98
CA ASP A 108 -10.95 -7.17 17.15
C ASP A 108 -10.99 -5.94 18.07
N TYR A 109 -9.84 -5.28 18.24
CA TYR A 109 -9.77 -4.01 18.97
C TYR A 109 -10.62 -2.92 18.30
N ILE A 110 -10.44 -2.70 16.99
CA ILE A 110 -11.19 -1.68 16.24
C ILE A 110 -12.69 -1.95 16.32
N TYR A 111 -13.11 -3.20 16.10
CA TYR A 111 -14.51 -3.59 16.20
C TYR A 111 -15.07 -3.31 17.60
N SER A 112 -14.34 -3.68 18.65
CA SER A 112 -14.78 -3.41 20.03
C SER A 112 -14.98 -1.92 20.31
N VAL A 113 -14.08 -1.06 19.80
CA VAL A 113 -14.16 0.40 19.94
C VAL A 113 -15.35 0.94 19.16
N TYR A 114 -15.56 0.47 17.93
CA TYR A 114 -16.65 0.94 17.07
C TYR A 114 -18.02 0.56 17.65
N GLN A 115 -18.17 -0.66 18.16
CA GLN A 115 -19.39 -1.10 18.83
C GLN A 115 -19.63 -0.34 20.13
N ALA A 116 -18.61 -0.14 20.96
CA ALA A 116 -18.73 0.60 22.22
C ALA A 116 -19.13 2.07 21.99
N ASN A 117 -18.74 2.66 20.87
CA ASN A 117 -19.09 4.03 20.52
C ASN A 117 -20.36 4.16 19.67
N GLY A 118 -21.00 3.05 19.29
CA GLY A 118 -22.22 3.04 18.50
C GLY A 118 -22.05 3.59 17.08
N TYR A 119 -20.90 3.34 16.44
CA TYR A 119 -20.70 3.74 15.05
C TYR A 119 -21.48 2.82 14.10
N GLN A 120 -22.14 3.44 13.12
CA GLN A 120 -22.95 2.76 12.10
C GLN A 120 -22.19 2.54 10.78
N ALA A 121 -21.19 3.39 10.54
CA ALA A 121 -20.32 3.33 9.38
C ALA A 121 -19.07 4.16 9.67
N THR A 122 -17.97 3.84 8.98
CA THR A 122 -16.77 4.69 8.96
C THR A 122 -16.33 4.94 7.53
N GLN A 123 -15.56 6.00 7.34
CA GLN A 123 -14.86 6.29 6.10
C GLN A 123 -13.50 6.89 6.42
N HIS A 124 -12.43 6.26 5.95
CA HIS A 124 -11.07 6.76 6.13
C HIS A 124 -10.52 7.25 4.79
N LEU A 125 -10.45 8.57 4.64
CA LEU A 125 -9.81 9.21 3.49
C LEU A 125 -8.32 9.35 3.77
N ILE A 126 -7.50 8.82 2.86
CA ILE A 126 -6.04 8.92 2.93
C ILE A 126 -5.54 9.89 1.87
N GLY A 127 -4.64 10.79 2.27
CA GLY A 127 -4.03 11.78 1.39
C GLY A 127 -2.56 12.04 1.71
N SER A 128 -1.91 12.84 0.85
CA SER A 128 -0.52 13.28 1.00
C SER A 128 0.42 12.13 1.38
N ILE A 129 0.50 11.13 0.49
CA ILE A 129 1.31 9.94 0.72
C ILE A 129 2.75 10.23 0.30
N ASN A 130 3.69 10.01 1.21
CA ASN A 130 5.11 10.12 0.95
C ASN A 130 5.76 8.77 1.20
N VAL A 131 6.51 8.26 0.22
CA VAL A 131 7.18 6.96 0.29
C VAL A 131 8.69 7.16 0.15
N SER A 132 9.45 6.49 1.01
CA SER A 132 10.91 6.43 0.92
C SER A 132 11.34 4.97 0.88
N VAL A 133 11.67 4.49 -0.32
CA VAL A 133 12.22 3.14 -0.51
C VAL A 133 13.69 3.16 -0.10
N ARG A 134 14.03 2.38 0.94
CA ARG A 134 15.38 2.34 1.50
C ARG A 134 16.27 1.34 0.76
N ASN A 135 15.70 0.19 0.41
CA ASN A 135 16.34 -0.87 -0.35
C ASN A 135 15.28 -1.72 -1.06
N THR A 136 15.68 -2.83 -1.67
CA THR A 136 14.79 -3.72 -2.44
C THR A 136 13.68 -4.39 -1.61
N ASN A 137 13.83 -4.43 -0.28
CA ASN A 137 12.94 -5.14 0.63
C ASN A 137 12.38 -4.27 1.77
N GLU A 138 12.80 -3.01 1.89
CA GLU A 138 12.37 -2.13 2.98
C GLU A 138 12.08 -0.71 2.50
N ALA A 139 11.04 -0.13 3.06
CA ALA A 139 10.63 1.24 2.82
C ALA A 139 9.97 1.84 4.07
N THR A 140 9.83 3.15 4.08
CA THR A 140 8.92 3.85 4.98
C THR A 140 7.88 4.62 4.21
N MET A 141 6.70 4.78 4.81
CA MET A 141 5.61 5.55 4.23
C MET A 141 5.00 6.44 5.31
N SER A 142 4.61 7.65 4.95
CA SER A 142 3.75 8.50 5.77
C SER A 142 2.54 8.96 4.97
N SER A 143 1.39 9.08 5.62
CA SER A 143 0.17 9.60 4.98
C SER A 143 -0.71 10.33 5.97
N TYR A 144 -1.41 11.36 5.53
CA TYR A 144 -2.46 11.99 6.31
C TYR A 144 -3.75 11.18 6.23
N VAL A 145 -4.44 11.06 7.36
CA VAL A 145 -5.73 10.39 7.48
C VAL A 145 -6.78 11.34 8.02
N HIS A 146 -7.94 11.30 7.38
CA HIS A 146 -9.19 11.89 7.83
C HIS A 146 -10.22 10.77 7.99
N GLY A 147 -10.47 10.37 9.24
CA GLY A 147 -11.42 9.32 9.59
C GLY A 147 -12.75 9.89 10.04
N THR A 148 -13.81 9.63 9.30
CA THR A 148 -15.19 9.95 9.66
C THR A 148 -15.87 8.71 10.25
N HIS A 149 -16.51 8.85 11.41
CA HIS A 149 -17.23 7.79 12.09
C HIS A 149 -18.68 8.23 12.32
N LYS A 150 -19.64 7.64 11.60
CA LYS A 150 -21.06 7.99 11.69
C LYS A 150 -21.66 7.42 12.97
N ARG A 151 -22.18 8.29 13.85
CA ARG A 151 -22.93 7.88 15.06
C ARG A 151 -24.44 7.85 14.80
N SER A 152 -24.95 8.80 14.04
CA SER A 152 -26.34 8.93 13.65
C SER A 152 -26.45 9.73 12.34
N GLU A 153 -27.67 9.94 11.85
CA GLU A 153 -27.91 10.83 10.68
C GLU A 153 -27.47 12.28 10.90
N THR A 154 -27.33 12.70 12.16
CA THR A 154 -27.02 14.09 12.53
C THR A 154 -25.74 14.23 13.32
N SER A 155 -24.95 13.16 13.50
CA SER A 155 -23.72 13.20 14.28
C SER A 155 -22.65 12.29 13.72
N ILE A 156 -21.45 12.84 13.59
CA ILE A 156 -20.23 12.12 13.25
C ILE A 156 -19.11 12.43 14.25
N ASP A 157 -18.20 11.50 14.45
CA ASP A 157 -16.88 11.80 15.02
C ASP A 157 -15.83 11.85 13.91
N VAL A 158 -14.97 12.86 13.97
CA VAL A 158 -13.87 13.07 13.01
C VAL A 158 -12.54 12.95 13.73
N ALA A 159 -11.72 12.01 13.27
CA ALA A 159 -10.34 11.83 13.68
C ALA A 159 -9.40 12.32 12.57
N ASN A 160 -8.50 13.26 12.88
CA ASN A 160 -7.43 13.63 11.96
C ASN A 160 -6.08 13.22 12.53
N GLY A 161 -5.16 12.82 11.66
CA GLY A 161 -3.79 12.55 12.08
C GLY A 161 -2.91 12.07 10.95
N THR A 162 -1.80 11.46 11.34
CA THR A 162 -0.77 10.96 10.41
C THR A 162 -0.51 9.49 10.70
N TYR A 163 -0.48 8.68 9.66
CA TYR A 163 0.14 7.35 9.72
C TYR A 163 1.62 7.46 9.38
N GLU A 164 2.44 6.75 10.14
CA GLU A 164 3.87 6.54 9.91
C GLU A 164 4.14 5.03 9.90
N ASP A 165 4.63 4.54 8.78
CA ASP A 165 4.72 3.12 8.50
C ASP A 165 6.16 2.69 8.21
N GLU A 166 6.51 1.52 8.75
CA GLU A 166 7.61 0.69 8.24
C GLU A 166 7.03 -0.42 7.37
N VAL A 167 7.56 -0.54 6.17
CA VAL A 167 7.05 -1.43 5.14
C VAL A 167 8.17 -2.37 4.71
N VAL A 168 7.82 -3.64 4.57
CA VAL A 168 8.76 -4.71 4.20
C VAL A 168 8.21 -5.54 3.06
N LYS A 169 9.10 -6.13 2.27
CA LYS A 169 8.74 -7.06 1.20
C LYS A 169 8.82 -8.50 1.71
N VAL A 170 7.70 -9.19 1.72
CA VAL A 170 7.57 -10.59 2.14
C VAL A 170 7.13 -11.41 0.95
N SER A 171 7.92 -12.41 0.55
CA SER A 171 7.61 -13.31 -0.57
C SER A 171 7.27 -12.54 -1.87
N GLY A 172 7.95 -11.42 -2.12
CA GLY A 172 7.73 -10.59 -3.30
C GLY A 172 6.62 -9.53 -3.17
N HIS A 173 5.89 -9.47 -2.06
CA HIS A 173 4.81 -8.51 -1.83
C HIS A 173 5.14 -7.53 -0.72
N TRP A 174 4.88 -6.24 -0.94
CA TRP A 174 5.01 -5.23 0.12
C TRP A 174 3.90 -5.40 1.17
N LYS A 175 4.27 -5.23 2.44
CA LYS A 175 3.39 -5.34 3.60
C LYS A 175 3.81 -4.34 4.67
N ILE A 176 2.84 -3.76 5.37
CA ILE A 176 3.08 -2.96 6.58
C ILE A 176 3.56 -3.89 7.69
N ARG A 177 4.77 -3.64 8.23
CA ARG A 177 5.32 -4.33 9.41
C ARG A 177 5.01 -3.57 10.69
N ARG A 178 5.03 -2.24 10.61
CA ARG A 178 4.72 -1.35 11.74
C ARG A 178 3.93 -0.16 11.24
N ARG A 179 2.92 0.25 12.00
CA ARG A 179 2.15 1.47 11.76
C ARG A 179 1.97 2.22 13.07
N THR A 180 2.32 3.49 13.07
CA THR A 180 1.99 4.44 14.14
C THR A 180 0.96 5.43 13.62
N PHE A 181 -0.19 5.52 14.28
CA PHE A 181 -1.14 6.59 14.10
C PHE A 181 -0.89 7.68 15.14
N ASN A 182 -0.53 8.87 14.68
CA ASN A 182 -0.40 10.06 15.51
C ASN A 182 -1.64 10.93 15.32
N GLN A 183 -2.58 10.84 16.25
CA GLN A 183 -3.81 11.62 16.22
C GLN A 183 -3.54 13.08 16.58
N ILE A 184 -3.98 13.99 15.72
CA ILE A 184 -3.92 15.42 15.95
C ILE A 184 -5.14 15.86 16.76
N ASN A 185 -6.33 15.40 16.37
CA ASN A 185 -7.58 15.71 17.07
C ASN A 185 -8.63 14.63 16.90
N PHE A 186 -9.64 14.72 17.76
CA PHE A 186 -10.88 13.95 17.70
C PHE A 186 -12.04 14.88 18.04
N LEU A 187 -12.96 15.10 17.10
CA LEU A 187 -14.05 16.06 17.26
C LEU A 187 -15.38 15.39 16.98
N ASN A 188 -16.37 15.61 17.84
CA ASN A 188 -17.75 15.28 17.51
C ASN A 188 -18.38 16.47 16.77
N LEU A 189 -18.86 16.23 15.56
CA LEU A 189 -19.62 17.20 14.77
C LEU A 189 -21.08 16.78 14.76
N ARG A 190 -21.98 17.74 14.99
CA ARG A 190 -23.43 17.52 14.97
C ARG A 190 -24.10 18.57 14.11
N SER A 191 -25.09 18.15 13.34
CA SER A 191 -26.00 19.09 12.71
C SER A 191 -26.72 19.89 13.82
N PRO A 192 -26.92 21.21 13.62
CA PRO A 192 -27.82 21.96 14.49
C PRO A 192 -29.17 21.26 14.55
N THR A 193 -29.75 21.16 15.75
CA THR A 193 -31.14 20.73 15.91
C THR A 193 -32.05 21.88 15.46
N ASP A 194 -32.15 22.13 14.16
CA ASP A 194 -33.09 23.12 13.63
C ASP A 194 -34.46 22.49 13.39
N SER A 195 -35.48 23.15 13.97
CA SER A 195 -36.92 22.86 13.88
C SER A 195 -37.53 23.12 12.50
N THR A 196 -36.70 23.38 11.50
CA THR A 196 -37.11 23.63 10.11
C THR A 196 -36.34 22.70 9.19
N ARG A 197 -36.94 21.55 8.87
CA ARG A 197 -36.50 20.68 7.78
C ARG A 197 -36.40 21.51 6.51
N VAL A 198 -35.18 21.71 6.01
CA VAL A 198 -35.00 21.91 4.58
C VAL A 198 -34.92 20.51 3.98
N ASN A 199 -36.00 20.09 3.32
CA ASN A 199 -36.00 18.89 2.49
C ASN A 199 -34.96 19.09 1.39
N LEU A 200 -33.88 18.32 1.43
CA LEU A 200 -33.05 18.09 0.26
C LEU A 200 -33.48 16.74 -0.30
N GLU A 201 -34.43 16.79 -1.23
CA GLU A 201 -34.68 15.74 -2.22
C GLU A 201 -33.65 15.84 -3.34
#